data_AF-A0A7X1H059-F1
#
_entry.id   AF-A0A7X1H059-F1
#
_cell.length_a   1.000
_cell.length_b   1.000
_cell.length_c   1.000
_cell.angle_alpha   90.00
_cell.angle_beta   90.00
_cell.angle_gamma   90.00
#
_symmetry.space_group_name_H-M   'P 1'
#
loop_
_entity.id
_entity.type
_entity.pdbx_description
1 polymer ?
#
loop_
_entity_poly.entity_id
_entity_poly.type
_entity_poly.pdbx_seq_one_letter_code
_entity_poly.pdbx_strand_id
1 'polypeptide(L)'
;MGHKPAWKRKRFLLYLAGGLMGGLLLGACTIGRPPIGNHAPPLPDTGRHLLEGDVLLLEGEYEAARRAACLQLERFPGQADDRAFYLLGMVWVHPNNPRQDIHRADVCFHRIEDRYPDSPLLAAATTWRTLITQLKESEASLAQMQAASLALKQQLKAEAAKRRLLEERLQQMKAIDLNLE
;
A
#
# COMPACT_ATOMS: atom_id res chain seq x y z
N MET A 1 74.71 5.68 45.70
CA MET A 1 73.47 6.44 46.02
C MET A 1 72.73 6.69 44.72
N GLY A 2 71.74 5.84 44.40
CA GLY A 2 71.09 5.83 43.09
C GLY A 2 69.79 6.64 43.07
N HIS A 3 69.77 7.70 42.26
CA HIS A 3 68.57 8.48 41.95
C HIS A 3 67.57 7.61 41.16
N LYS A 4 66.32 7.50 41.64
CA LYS A 4 65.20 6.88 40.91
C LYS A 4 64.41 7.97 40.17
N PRO A 5 64.21 7.87 38.84
CA PRO A 5 63.53 8.91 38.06
C PRO A 5 62.01 8.77 38.10
N ALA A 6 61.35 9.91 38.33
CA ALA A 6 59.90 10.12 38.48
C ALA A 6 59.09 10.01 37.17
N TRP A 7 59.47 9.11 36.25
CA TRP A 7 58.87 9.01 34.91
C TRP A 7 57.86 7.86 34.75
N LYS A 8 57.81 6.92 35.71
CA LYS A 8 56.89 5.77 35.65
C LYS A 8 55.47 6.06 36.18
N ARG A 9 55.26 7.13 36.94
CA ARG A 9 53.94 7.45 37.54
C ARG A 9 52.92 8.04 36.56
N LYS A 10 53.35 8.80 35.54
CA LYS A 10 52.44 9.41 34.56
C LYS A 10 51.88 8.41 33.53
N ARG A 11 52.65 7.37 33.17
CA ARG A 11 52.16 6.29 32.28
C ARG A 11 51.10 5.42 32.96
N PHE A 12 51.24 5.13 34.26
CA PHE A 12 50.22 4.36 35.01
C PHE A 12 48.87 5.08 35.11
N LEU A 13 48.86 6.41 35.30
CA LEU A 13 47.64 7.21 35.32
C LEU A 13 46.93 7.30 33.95
N LEU A 14 47.70 7.34 32.86
CA LEU A 14 47.14 7.32 31.49
C LEU A 14 46.51 5.97 31.12
N TYR A 15 47.06 4.85 31.59
CA TYR A 15 46.45 3.52 31.37
C TYR A 15 45.19 3.28 32.21
N LEU A 16 45.06 3.91 33.38
CA LEU A 16 43.87 3.81 34.24
C LEU A 16 42.67 4.59 33.68
N ALA A 17 42.91 5.71 33.00
CA ALA A 17 41.86 6.48 32.32
C ALA A 17 41.42 5.85 30.97
N GLY A 18 42.33 5.18 30.25
CA GLY A 18 42.01 4.44 29.03
C GLY A 18 41.20 3.15 29.28
N GLY A 19 41.42 2.48 30.41
CA GLY A 19 40.65 1.30 30.82
C GLY A 19 39.21 1.61 31.25
N LEU A 20 38.98 2.79 31.84
CA LEU A 20 37.63 3.23 32.27
C LEU A 20 36.75 3.72 31.12
N MET A 21 37.32 4.17 29.99
CA MET A 21 36.56 4.51 28.77
C MET A 21 36.31 3.29 27.86
N GLY A 22 37.12 2.22 27.96
CA GLY A 22 36.89 0.96 27.23
C GLY A 22 35.85 0.04 27.87
N GLY A 23 35.61 0.16 29.18
CA GLY A 23 34.65 -0.67 29.91
C GLY A 23 33.19 -0.19 29.85
N LEU A 24 32.95 1.09 29.51
CA LEU A 24 31.59 1.66 29.53
C LEU A 24 30.80 1.51 28.21
N LEU A 25 31.38 0.92 27.17
CA LEU A 25 30.71 0.65 25.89
C LEU A 25 30.36 -0.84 25.67
N LEU A 26 30.64 -1.70 26.65
CA LEU A 26 30.29 -3.14 26.62
C LEU A 26 29.35 -3.57 27.75
N GLY A 27 28.74 -2.62 28.47
CA GLY A 27 27.98 -2.89 29.70
C GLY A 27 26.52 -2.41 29.72
N ALA A 28 25.90 -2.16 28.56
CA ALA A 28 24.52 -1.65 28.49
C ALA A 28 23.57 -2.48 27.59
N CYS A 29 23.67 -3.81 27.65
CA CYS A 29 22.70 -4.73 27.00
C CYS A 29 22.39 -5.98 27.84
N THR A 30 22.36 -5.88 29.18
CA THR A 30 21.93 -6.99 30.04
C THR A 30 20.95 -6.56 31.12
N ILE A 31 19.93 -5.79 30.73
CA ILE A 31 18.67 -5.71 31.49
C ILE A 31 17.60 -6.38 30.63
N GLY A 32 17.28 -7.63 30.97
CA GLY A 32 16.04 -8.29 30.55
C GLY A 32 15.98 -8.83 29.11
N ARG A 33 16.93 -9.67 28.70
CA ARG A 33 16.69 -10.59 27.56
C ARG A 33 16.10 -11.88 28.14
N PRO A 34 14.83 -12.23 27.88
CA PRO A 34 14.32 -13.54 28.26
C PRO A 34 15.17 -14.62 27.55
N PRO A 35 15.32 -15.81 28.16
CA PRO A 35 16.12 -16.87 27.57
C PRO A 35 15.61 -17.17 26.16
N ILE A 36 16.49 -17.07 25.16
CA ILE A 36 16.27 -17.59 23.81
C ILE A 36 16.34 -19.11 23.93
N GLY A 37 15.29 -19.71 24.48
CA GLY A 37 14.90 -21.05 24.09
C GLY A 37 14.28 -20.91 22.71
N ASN A 38 14.96 -21.43 21.68
CA ASN A 38 14.45 -21.53 20.31
C ASN A 38 13.33 -22.57 20.22
N HIS A 39 12.32 -22.45 21.07
CA HIS A 39 11.05 -23.11 20.95
C HIS A 39 9.99 -22.02 21.07
N ALA A 40 9.94 -21.14 20.06
CA ALA A 40 8.63 -20.65 19.67
C ALA A 40 7.76 -21.91 19.53
N PRO A 41 6.60 -21.99 20.21
CA PRO A 41 5.72 -23.14 19.98
C PRO A 41 5.55 -23.26 18.46
N PRO A 42 5.63 -24.48 17.89
CA PRO A 42 5.39 -24.64 16.46
C PRO A 42 4.11 -23.87 16.16
N LEU A 43 4.20 -22.91 15.23
CA LEU A 43 3.02 -22.18 14.78
C LEU A 43 1.95 -23.26 14.52
N PRO A 44 0.73 -23.12 15.07
CA PRO A 44 -0.35 -24.04 14.74
C PRO A 44 -0.36 -24.20 13.22
N ASP A 45 -0.57 -25.41 12.68
CA ASP A 45 -0.44 -25.68 11.23
C ASP A 45 -1.11 -24.60 10.35
N THR A 46 -2.22 -24.08 10.84
CA THR A 46 -2.91 -22.82 10.53
C THR A 46 -2.00 -21.65 10.09
N GLY A 47 -1.04 -21.24 10.91
CA GLY A 47 -0.15 -20.11 10.65
C GLY A 47 0.91 -20.41 9.58
N ARG A 48 1.29 -21.68 9.39
CA ARG A 48 2.29 -22.06 8.38
C ARG A 48 1.74 -21.89 6.96
N HIS A 49 0.48 -22.22 6.74
CA HIS A 49 -0.18 -22.07 5.44
C HIS A 49 -0.36 -20.59 5.04
N LEU A 50 -0.66 -19.73 6.01
CA LEU A 50 -0.80 -18.29 5.72
C LEU A 50 0.55 -17.64 5.43
N LEU A 51 1.61 -18.01 6.14
CA LEU A 51 2.98 -17.56 5.84
C LEU A 51 3.43 -18.01 4.44
N GLU A 52 3.14 -19.26 4.08
CA GLU A 52 3.37 -19.77 2.72
C GLU A 52 2.56 -18.97 1.68
N GLY A 53 1.31 -18.65 1.99
CA GLY A 53 0.46 -17.81 1.16
C GLY A 53 1.02 -16.40 0.93
N ASP A 54 1.65 -15.80 1.95
CA ASP A 54 2.34 -14.51 1.81
C ASP A 54 3.54 -14.60 0.86
N VAL A 55 4.33 -15.67 0.96
CA VAL A 55 5.47 -15.92 0.06
C VAL A 55 4.97 -16.08 -1.38
N LEU A 56 3.93 -16.89 -1.58
CA LEU A 56 3.32 -17.10 -2.90
C LEU A 56 2.79 -15.79 -3.49
N LEU A 57 2.21 -14.91 -2.69
CA LEU A 57 1.78 -13.59 -3.15
C LEU A 57 2.98 -12.75 -3.63
N LEU A 58 4.09 -12.77 -2.91
CA LEU A 58 5.32 -12.04 -3.27
C LEU A 58 5.97 -12.60 -4.55
N GLU A 59 5.86 -13.91 -4.77
CA GLU A 59 6.34 -14.59 -5.98
C GLU A 59 5.43 -14.36 -7.20
N GLY A 60 4.26 -13.73 -7.01
CA GLY A 60 3.27 -13.53 -8.07
C GLY A 60 2.36 -14.73 -8.32
N GLU A 61 2.44 -15.76 -7.46
CA GLU A 61 1.60 -16.96 -7.48
C GLU A 61 0.23 -16.70 -6.83
N TYR A 62 -0.52 -15.75 -7.40
CA TYR A 62 -1.76 -15.22 -6.84
C TYR A 62 -2.82 -16.30 -6.55
N GLU A 63 -2.99 -17.25 -7.47
CA GLU A 63 -3.95 -18.34 -7.27
C GLU A 63 -3.53 -19.30 -6.17
N ALA A 64 -2.22 -19.53 -5.98
CA ALA A 64 -1.72 -20.36 -4.91
C ALA A 64 -1.89 -19.66 -3.56
N ALA A 65 -1.55 -18.37 -3.47
CA ALA A 65 -1.78 -17.54 -2.29
C ALA A 65 -3.27 -17.49 -1.91
N ARG A 66 -4.16 -17.33 -2.91
CA ARG A 66 -5.62 -17.38 -2.71
C ARG A 66 -6.06 -18.72 -2.13
N ARG A 67 -5.58 -19.84 -2.68
CA ARG A 67 -5.91 -21.18 -2.18
C ARG A 67 -5.44 -21.39 -0.75
N ALA A 68 -4.25 -20.91 -0.39
CA ALA A 68 -3.73 -21.01 0.97
C ALA A 68 -4.65 -20.28 1.97
N ALA A 69 -5.10 -19.07 1.62
CA ALA A 69 -6.03 -18.32 2.45
C ALA A 69 -7.45 -18.93 2.52
N CYS A 70 -7.98 -19.46 1.41
CA CYS A 70 -9.26 -20.18 1.41
C CYS A 70 -9.20 -21.45 2.26
N LEU A 71 -8.12 -22.23 2.12
CA LEU A 71 -7.91 -23.45 2.90
C LEU A 71 -7.91 -23.15 4.40
N GLN A 72 -7.29 -22.04 4.80
CA GLN A 72 -7.30 -21.59 6.19
C GLN A 72 -8.73 -21.34 6.70
N LEU A 73 -9.54 -20.59 5.94
CA LEU A 73 -10.93 -20.29 6.31
C LEU A 73 -11.84 -21.53 6.33
N GLU A 74 -11.57 -22.50 5.45
CA GLU A 74 -12.37 -23.73 5.33
C GLU A 74 -12.00 -24.78 6.38
N ARG A 75 -10.71 -24.96 6.65
CA ARG A 75 -10.20 -26.07 7.47
C ARG A 75 -9.96 -25.69 8.93
N PHE A 76 -9.70 -24.40 9.20
CA PHE A 76 -9.36 -23.91 10.53
C PHE A 76 -10.14 -22.63 10.91
N PRO A 77 -11.48 -22.65 10.83
CA PRO A 77 -12.30 -21.48 11.09
C PRO A 77 -12.09 -20.94 12.52
N GLY A 78 -12.04 -19.62 12.64
CA GLY A 78 -11.91 -18.88 13.90
C GLY A 78 -10.49 -18.75 14.45
N GLN A 79 -9.47 -19.34 13.80
CA GLN A 79 -8.11 -19.32 14.33
C GLN A 79 -7.26 -18.15 13.80
N ALA A 80 -7.29 -17.91 12.49
CA ALA A 80 -6.50 -16.86 11.83
C ALA A 80 -7.27 -16.29 10.62
N ASP A 81 -8.58 -16.18 10.79
CA ASP A 81 -9.49 -15.77 9.73
C ASP A 81 -9.26 -14.32 9.31
N ASP A 82 -8.94 -13.43 10.25
CA ASP A 82 -8.57 -12.05 9.99
C ASP A 82 -7.35 -11.97 9.05
N ARG A 83 -6.31 -12.76 9.33
CA ARG A 83 -5.12 -12.88 8.47
C ARG A 83 -5.45 -13.49 7.12
N ALA A 84 -6.32 -14.49 7.08
CA ALA A 84 -6.75 -15.11 5.82
C ALA A 84 -7.56 -14.13 4.95
N PHE A 85 -8.50 -13.38 5.54
CA PHE A 85 -9.22 -12.32 4.83
C PHE A 85 -8.26 -11.22 4.37
N TYR A 86 -7.26 -10.87 5.17
CA TYR A 86 -6.28 -9.88 4.77
C TYR A 86 -5.47 -10.35 3.57
N LEU A 87 -4.94 -11.58 3.60
CA LEU A 87 -4.21 -12.16 2.47
C LEU A 87 -5.09 -12.26 1.21
N LEU A 88 -6.36 -12.67 1.34
CA LEU A 88 -7.30 -12.65 0.21
C LEU A 88 -7.50 -11.25 -0.35
N GLY A 89 -7.69 -10.25 0.52
CA GLY A 89 -7.82 -8.85 0.12
C GLY A 89 -6.59 -8.37 -0.66
N MET A 90 -5.40 -8.71 -0.17
CA MET A 90 -4.13 -8.39 -0.84
C MET A 90 -3.99 -9.06 -2.21
N VAL A 91 -4.40 -10.34 -2.34
CA VAL A 91 -4.39 -11.04 -3.63
C VAL A 91 -5.36 -10.38 -4.62
N TRP A 92 -6.58 -10.04 -4.18
CA TRP A 92 -7.60 -9.46 -5.05
C TRP A 92 -7.30 -8.01 -5.45
N VAL A 93 -6.58 -7.25 -4.63
CA VAL A 93 -6.21 -5.85 -4.95
C VAL A 93 -4.91 -5.74 -5.76
N HIS A 94 -4.15 -6.82 -5.90
CA HIS A 94 -2.84 -6.76 -6.53
C HIS A 94 -2.93 -6.41 -8.03
N PRO A 95 -2.25 -5.34 -8.51
CA PRO A 95 -2.41 -4.84 -9.89
C PRO A 95 -1.90 -5.80 -10.96
N ASN A 96 -0.90 -6.64 -10.63
CA ASN A 96 -0.38 -7.63 -11.57
C ASN A 96 -1.18 -8.94 -11.57
N ASN A 97 -2.19 -9.08 -10.70
CA ASN A 97 -3.04 -10.26 -10.72
C ASN A 97 -3.99 -10.17 -11.92
N PRO A 98 -3.94 -11.07 -12.91
CA PRO A 98 -4.84 -11.01 -14.07
C PRO A 98 -6.32 -11.22 -13.69
N ARG A 99 -6.58 -11.72 -12.48
CA ARG A 99 -7.91 -11.91 -11.90
C ARG A 99 -8.19 -10.91 -10.77
N GLN A 100 -7.48 -9.79 -10.73
CA GLN A 100 -7.73 -8.71 -9.77
C GLN A 100 -9.22 -8.35 -9.75
N ASP A 101 -9.75 -8.15 -8.55
CA ASP A 101 -11.15 -7.77 -8.32
C ASP A 101 -11.21 -6.87 -7.08
N ILE A 102 -11.17 -5.57 -7.32
CA ILE A 102 -11.18 -4.55 -6.26
C ILE A 102 -12.42 -4.66 -5.37
N HIS A 103 -13.55 -5.10 -5.91
CA HIS A 103 -14.76 -5.27 -5.12
C HIS A 103 -14.63 -6.45 -4.16
N ARG A 104 -14.09 -7.58 -4.61
CA ARG A 104 -13.77 -8.71 -3.72
C ARG A 104 -12.74 -8.35 -2.66
N ALA A 105 -11.75 -7.52 -3.01
CA ALA A 105 -10.79 -7.03 -2.03
C ALA A 105 -11.48 -6.23 -0.91
N ASP A 106 -12.34 -5.28 -1.28
CA ASP A 106 -13.13 -4.48 -0.31
C ASP A 106 -14.00 -5.36 0.60
N VAL A 107 -14.66 -6.38 0.04
CA VAL A 107 -15.44 -7.35 0.84
C VAL A 107 -14.56 -8.08 1.86
N CYS A 108 -13.34 -8.48 1.48
CA CYS A 108 -12.42 -9.14 2.40
C CYS A 108 -11.99 -8.21 3.54
N PHE A 109 -11.60 -6.98 3.23
CA PHE A 109 -11.19 -6.00 4.25
C PHE A 109 -12.36 -5.60 5.15
N HIS A 110 -13.57 -5.45 4.59
CA HIS A 110 -14.77 -5.17 5.37
C HIS A 110 -15.09 -6.28 6.38
N ARG A 111 -14.87 -7.56 6.02
CA ARG A 111 -15.05 -8.67 6.97
C ARG A 111 -14.11 -8.58 8.17
N ILE A 112 -12.91 -8.01 8.01
CA ILE A 112 -11.99 -7.77 9.14
C ILE A 112 -12.59 -6.74 10.09
N GLU A 113 -13.11 -5.63 9.56
CA GLU A 113 -13.75 -4.58 10.36
C GLU A 113 -15.01 -5.05 11.09
N ASP A 114 -15.86 -5.83 10.40
CA ASP A 114 -17.14 -6.28 10.92
C ASP A 114 -16.99 -7.38 11.98
N ARG A 115 -16.07 -8.34 11.76
CA ARG A 115 -15.99 -9.56 12.57
C ARG A 115 -14.79 -9.63 13.50
N TYR A 116 -13.75 -8.85 13.24
CA TYR A 116 -12.50 -8.90 14.00
C TYR A 116 -12.05 -7.48 14.42
N PRO A 117 -12.89 -6.73 15.17
CA PRO A 117 -12.58 -5.35 15.56
C PRO A 117 -11.36 -5.22 16.46
N ASP A 118 -10.98 -6.28 17.18
CA ASP A 118 -9.78 -6.30 18.03
C ASP A 118 -8.52 -6.78 17.27
N SER A 119 -8.63 -7.08 15.96
CA SER A 119 -7.50 -7.57 15.17
C SER A 119 -6.45 -6.48 14.99
N PRO A 120 -5.14 -6.81 15.08
CA PRO A 120 -4.07 -5.88 14.72
C PRO A 120 -4.11 -5.46 13.24
N LEU A 121 -4.85 -6.18 12.39
CA LEU A 121 -5.03 -5.88 10.97
C LEU A 121 -6.16 -4.89 10.70
N LEU A 122 -6.96 -4.51 11.70
CA LEU A 122 -8.09 -3.59 11.53
C LEU A 122 -7.66 -2.29 10.85
N ALA A 123 -6.63 -1.63 11.38
CA ALA A 123 -6.16 -0.34 10.84
C ALA A 123 -5.68 -0.47 9.39
N ALA A 124 -5.01 -1.57 9.05
CA ALA A 124 -4.58 -1.85 7.68
C ALA A 124 -5.78 -2.09 6.76
N ALA A 125 -6.77 -2.88 7.20
CA ALA A 125 -7.99 -3.14 6.44
C ALA A 125 -8.76 -1.84 6.15
N THR A 126 -8.96 -0.99 7.16
CA THR A 126 -9.62 0.31 7.01
C THR A 126 -8.87 1.25 6.08
N THR A 127 -7.54 1.23 6.13
CA THR A 127 -6.70 2.00 5.20
C THR A 127 -6.95 1.53 3.76
N TRP A 128 -6.95 0.23 3.50
CA TRP A 128 -7.23 -0.31 2.17
C TRP A 128 -8.62 0.04 1.67
N ARG A 129 -9.65 -0.05 2.51
CA ARG A 129 -11.02 0.34 2.12
C ARG A 129 -11.12 1.81 1.77
N THR A 130 -10.42 2.67 2.52
CA THR A 130 -10.35 4.11 2.23
C THR A 130 -9.69 4.36 0.88
N LEU A 131 -8.56 3.71 0.60
CA LEU A 131 -7.86 3.83 -0.68
C LEU A 131 -8.71 3.32 -1.85
N ILE A 132 -9.42 2.20 -1.67
CA ILE A 132 -10.34 1.66 -2.68
C ILE A 132 -11.47 2.65 -2.97
N THR A 133 -12.00 3.30 -1.94
CA THR A 133 -13.07 4.30 -2.10
C THR A 133 -12.56 5.52 -2.86
N GLN A 134 -11.39 6.04 -2.49
CA GLN A 134 -10.76 7.16 -3.19
C GLN A 134 -10.44 6.82 -4.66
N LEU A 135 -10.01 5.60 -4.95
CA LEU A 135 -9.77 5.14 -6.31
C LEU A 135 -11.06 5.20 -7.13
N LYS A 136 -12.17 4.65 -6.61
CA LYS A 136 -13.48 4.68 -7.28
C LYS A 136 -13.97 6.10 -7.55
N GLU A 137 -13.81 7.00 -6.58
CA GLU A 137 -14.19 8.42 -6.73
C GLU A 137 -13.34 9.12 -7.80
N SER A 138 -12.04 8.79 -7.85
CA SER A 138 -11.13 9.33 -8.86
C SER A 138 -11.48 8.85 -10.27
N GLU A 139 -11.80 7.56 -10.43
CA GLU A 139 -12.23 6.97 -11.71
C GLU A 139 -13.54 7.59 -12.19
N ALA A 140 -14.52 7.76 -11.31
CA ALA A 140 -15.78 8.42 -11.62
C ALA A 140 -15.57 9.88 -12.07
N SER A 141 -14.69 10.60 -11.38
CA SER A 141 -14.35 11.99 -11.73
C SER A 141 -13.65 12.08 -13.08
N LEU A 142 -12.72 11.17 -13.38
CA LEU A 142 -12.05 11.09 -14.68
C LEU A 142 -13.04 10.81 -15.81
N ALA A 143 -13.95 9.85 -15.61
CA ALA A 143 -14.99 9.53 -16.58
C ALA A 143 -15.92 10.73 -16.83
N GLN A 144 -16.31 11.45 -15.78
CA GLN A 144 -17.13 12.66 -15.89
C GLN A 144 -16.40 13.76 -16.66
N MET A 145 -15.13 14.02 -16.36
CA MET A 145 -14.32 15.02 -17.06
C MET A 145 -14.15 14.69 -18.54
N GLN A 146 -13.92 13.41 -18.87
CA GLN A 146 -13.83 12.95 -20.26
C GLN A 146 -15.15 13.15 -21.00
N ALA A 147 -16.28 12.79 -20.38
CA ALA A 147 -17.61 13.02 -20.96
C ALA A 147 -17.88 14.51 -21.21
N ALA A 148 -17.55 15.37 -20.24
CA ALA A 148 -17.71 16.82 -20.38
C ALA A 148 -16.82 17.40 -21.49
N SER A 149 -15.57 16.94 -21.60
CA SER A 149 -14.64 17.35 -22.68
C SER A 149 -15.16 16.98 -24.06
N LEU A 150 -15.72 15.76 -24.20
CA LEU A 150 -16.33 15.31 -25.46
C LEU A 150 -17.57 16.14 -25.82
N ALA A 151 -18.45 16.39 -24.85
CA ALA A 151 -19.64 17.20 -25.05
C ALA A 151 -19.28 18.64 -25.47
N LEU A 152 -18.30 19.26 -24.80
CA LEU A 152 -17.85 20.62 -25.14
C LEU A 152 -17.26 20.68 -26.56
N LYS A 153 -16.46 19.68 -26.95
CA LYS A 153 -15.92 19.58 -28.31
C LYS A 153 -17.03 19.48 -29.37
N GLN A 154 -18.10 18.73 -29.08
CA GLN A 154 -19.25 18.63 -29.98
C GLN A 154 -20.00 19.95 -30.10
N GLN A 155 -20.22 20.64 -28.97
CA GLN A 155 -20.85 21.97 -28.95
C GLN A 155 -20.05 22.98 -29.77
N LEU A 156 -18.72 23.01 -29.59
CA LEU A 156 -17.84 23.91 -30.34
C LEU A 156 -17.92 23.65 -31.85
N LYS A 157 -17.97 22.39 -32.28
CA LYS A 157 -18.15 22.03 -33.69
C LYS A 157 -19.52 22.46 -34.22
N ALA A 158 -20.58 22.27 -33.44
CA ALA A 158 -21.92 22.69 -33.81
C ALA A 158 -22.04 24.22 -33.92
N GLU A 159 -21.42 24.96 -33.00
CA GLU A 159 -21.37 26.41 -33.06
C GLU A 159 -20.56 26.91 -34.27
N ALA A 160 -19.41 26.30 -34.54
CA ALA A 160 -18.60 26.62 -35.72
C ALA A 160 -19.37 26.36 -37.04
N ALA A 161 -20.12 25.26 -37.12
CA ALA A 161 -20.98 24.98 -38.27
C ALA A 161 -22.11 26.02 -38.43
N LYS A 162 -22.73 26.44 -37.32
CA LYS A 162 -23.74 27.52 -37.34
C LYS A 162 -23.14 28.85 -37.80
N ARG A 163 -21.95 29.20 -37.32
CA ARG A 163 -21.26 30.44 -37.73
C ARG A 163 -20.98 30.44 -39.23
N ARG A 164 -20.45 29.34 -39.78
CA ARG A 164 -20.22 29.19 -41.23
C ARG A 164 -21.51 29.36 -42.03
N LEU A 165 -22.59 28.70 -41.61
CA LEU A 165 -23.89 28.82 -42.27
C LEU A 165 -24.42 30.27 -42.27
N LEU A 166 -24.27 30.99 -41.17
CA LEU A 166 -24.68 32.39 -41.08
C LEU A 166 -23.83 33.30 -41.96
N GLU A 167 -22.52 33.07 -42.02
CA GLU A 167 -21.60 33.80 -42.89
C GLU A 167 -21.96 33.58 -44.37
N GLU A 168 -22.26 32.34 -44.78
CA GLU A 168 -22.72 32.02 -46.14
C GLU A 168 -24.03 32.75 -46.49
N ARG A 169 -25.02 32.74 -45.59
CA ARG A 169 -26.29 33.46 -45.78
C ARG A 169 -26.09 34.98 -45.91
N LEU A 170 -25.21 35.55 -45.09
CA LEU A 170 -24.88 36.98 -45.15
C LEU A 170 -24.22 37.34 -46.48
N GLN A 171 -23.34 36.49 -47.01
CA GLN A 171 -22.71 36.70 -48.32
C GLN A 171 -23.73 36.62 -49.46
N GLN A 172 -24.66 35.65 -49.42
CA GLN A 172 -25.73 35.53 -50.41
C GLN A 172 -26.62 36.78 -50.45
N MET A 173 -27.01 37.30 -49.29
CA MET A 173 -27.85 38.49 -49.21
C MET A 173 -27.16 39.72 -49.81
N LYS A 174 -25.87 39.93 -49.49
CA LYS A 174 -25.07 41.03 -50.07
C LYS A 174 -24.95 40.94 -51.60
N ALA A 175 -24.83 39.74 -52.15
CA ALA A 175 -24.72 39.54 -53.59
C ALA A 175 -26.05 39.83 -54.32
N ILE A 176 -27.19 39.61 -53.67
CA ILE A 176 -28.51 39.96 -54.22
C ILE A 176 -28.66 41.48 -54.27
N ASP A 177 -28.33 42.18 -53.18
CA ASP A 177 -28.44 43.64 -53.12
C ASP A 177 -27.56 44.33 -54.19
N LEU A 178 -26.35 43.81 -54.44
CA LEU A 178 -25.44 44.34 -55.47
C LEU A 178 -25.93 44.12 -56.92
N ASN A 179 -26.78 43.12 -57.16
CA ASN A 179 -27.33 42.84 -58.48
C ASN A 179 -28.61 43.63 -58.77
N LEU A 180 -29.11 44.40 -57.81
CA LEU A 180 -30.33 45.21 -57.91
C LEU A 180 -30.06 46.71 -58.15
N GLU A 181 -28.79 47.14 -58.12
CA GLU A 181 -28.32 48.47 -58.56
C GLU A 181 -27.90 48.47 -60.04
#